data_AF-B9Z854-F1
#
_entry.id   AF-B9Z854-F1
#
_cell.length_a   1.000
_cell.length_b   1.000
_cell.length_c   1.000
_cell.angle_alpha   90.00
_cell.angle_beta   90.00
_cell.angle_gamma   90.00
#
_symmetry.space_group_name_H-M   'P 1'
#
loop_
_entity.id
_entity.type
_entity.pdbx_description
1 polymer ?
#
loop_
_entity_poly.entity_id
_entity_poly.type
_entity_poly.pdbx_seq_one_letter_code
_entity_poly.pdbx_strand_id
1 'polypeptide(L)'
;MKKPLLIAPRNTAREVLPGPDAERLLASGSWVPVVLPKPRYRSAKTVEAFRQRRREQGFKAIHVLLPEGVYKALHDQRQKGETLAGVIERLLSYAADKSGG
;
A
#
# COMPACT_ATOMS: atom_id res chain seq x y z
N MET A 1 10.54 -20.81 -18.34
CA MET A 1 10.93 -20.85 -16.91
C MET A 1 9.68 -21.17 -16.08
N LYS A 2 9.68 -22.28 -15.33
CA LYS A 2 8.56 -22.64 -14.43
C LYS A 2 8.40 -21.55 -13.35
N LYS A 3 7.17 -21.11 -13.08
CA LYS A 3 6.88 -20.03 -12.11
C LYS A 3 7.26 -20.48 -10.70
N PRO A 4 7.84 -19.63 -9.85
CA PRO A 4 8.19 -20.00 -8.47
C PRO A 4 6.91 -20.36 -7.70
N LEU A 5 6.95 -21.48 -7.00
CA LEU A 5 5.82 -21.99 -6.21
C LEU A 5 5.99 -21.52 -4.77
N LEU A 6 4.90 -21.01 -4.19
CA LEU A 6 4.86 -20.65 -2.79
C LEU A 6 4.44 -21.89 -2.00
N ILE A 7 5.34 -22.37 -1.15
CA ILE A 7 5.11 -23.55 -0.31
C ILE A 7 5.38 -23.19 1.15
N ALA A 8 4.78 -23.92 2.08
CA ALA A 8 5.05 -23.74 3.50
C ALA A 8 5.17 -25.10 4.19
N PRO A 9 6.01 -25.23 5.25
CA PRO A 9 5.93 -26.38 6.13
C PRO A 9 4.51 -26.47 6.65
N ARG A 10 4.01 -27.70 6.82
CA ARG A 10 2.64 -27.93 7.30
C ARG A 10 2.30 -27.18 8.61
N ASN A 11 3.32 -26.82 9.41
CA ASN A 11 3.17 -26.21 10.72
C ASN A 11 3.46 -24.70 10.82
N THR A 12 4.10 -24.01 9.84
CA THR A 12 4.46 -22.56 9.95
C THR A 12 4.97 -21.91 8.62
N ALA A 13 5.62 -20.73 8.69
CA ALA A 13 5.86 -19.67 7.69
C ALA A 13 6.19 -20.03 6.21
N ARG A 14 5.88 -19.06 5.32
CA ARG A 14 5.85 -19.17 3.84
C ARG A 14 7.22 -18.99 3.20
N GLU A 15 7.61 -19.92 2.34
CA GLU A 15 8.82 -19.83 1.52
C GLU A 15 8.48 -19.85 0.02
N VAL A 16 9.20 -19.05 -0.76
CA VAL A 16 9.09 -19.03 -2.23
C VAL A 16 10.28 -19.79 -2.78
N LEU A 17 10.03 -20.92 -3.41
CA LEU A 17 11.10 -21.81 -3.88
C LEU A 17 11.10 -21.99 -5.41
N PRO A 18 12.29 -22.16 -6.01
CA PRO A 18 12.42 -22.50 -7.41
C PRO A 18 11.87 -23.91 -7.69
N GLY A 19 11.42 -24.13 -8.93
CA GLY A 19 10.65 -25.32 -9.32
C GLY A 19 11.22 -26.69 -8.92
N PRO A 20 12.54 -26.98 -9.08
CA PRO A 20 13.11 -28.29 -8.74
C PRO A 20 13.05 -28.64 -7.25
N ASP A 21 13.22 -27.64 -6.39
CA ASP A 21 13.22 -27.83 -4.93
C ASP A 21 11.79 -27.97 -4.41
N ALA A 22 10.85 -27.23 -5.00
CA ALA A 22 9.43 -27.36 -4.70
C ALA A 22 8.88 -28.77 -5.01
N GLU A 23 9.28 -29.40 -6.11
CA GLU A 23 8.85 -30.77 -6.47
C GLU A 23 9.33 -31.80 -5.43
N ARG A 24 10.59 -31.71 -4.99
CA ARG A 24 11.15 -32.59 -3.95
C ARG A 24 10.43 -32.42 -2.61
N LEU A 25 10.16 -31.18 -2.21
CA LEU A 25 9.53 -30.88 -0.92
C LEU A 25 8.06 -31.27 -0.88
N LEU A 26 7.34 -31.13 -1.99
CA LEU A 26 5.97 -31.62 -2.10
C LEU A 26 5.90 -33.16 -2.06
N ALA A 27 6.81 -33.85 -2.74
CA ALA A 27 6.87 -35.32 -2.73
C ALA A 27 7.14 -35.89 -1.32
N SER A 28 7.82 -35.14 -0.45
CA SER A 28 8.07 -35.54 0.93
C SER A 28 6.85 -35.51 1.85
N GLY A 29 5.76 -34.85 1.44
CA GLY A 29 4.53 -34.71 2.23
C GLY A 29 4.64 -33.76 3.45
N SER A 30 5.84 -33.25 3.75
CA SER A 30 6.11 -32.31 4.85
C SER A 30 5.68 -30.87 4.53
N TRP A 31 5.40 -30.58 3.26
CA TRP A 31 5.10 -29.24 2.73
C TRP A 31 3.79 -29.24 1.95
N VAL A 32 3.05 -28.13 2.05
CA VAL A 32 1.77 -27.94 1.38
C VAL A 32 1.85 -26.69 0.49
N PRO A 33 1.29 -26.72 -0.74
CA PRO A 33 1.17 -25.52 -1.56
C PRO A 33 0.25 -24.50 -0.88
N VAL A 34 0.73 -23.27 -0.67
CA VAL A 34 -0.08 -22.19 -0.09
C VAL A 34 -0.40 -21.15 -1.18
N VAL A 35 -1.69 -21.00 -1.46
CA VAL A 35 -2.34 -20.05 -2.39
C VAL A 35 -1.87 -18.59 -2.17
N LEU A 36 -2.21 -17.61 -3.01
CA LEU A 36 -1.75 -17.22 -4.35
C LEU A 36 -1.13 -15.83 -4.11
N PRO A 37 -0.03 -15.43 -4.75
CA PRO A 37 0.35 -14.02 -4.74
C PRO A 37 -0.81 -13.21 -5.32
N LYS A 38 -1.39 -12.29 -4.53
CA LYS A 38 -2.44 -11.38 -5.01
C LYS A 38 -1.95 -10.78 -6.33
N PRO A 39 -2.70 -10.87 -7.43
CA PRO A 39 -2.25 -10.34 -8.71
C PRO A 39 -1.89 -8.87 -8.49
N ARG A 40 -0.64 -8.51 -8.81
CA ARG A 40 -0.29 -7.11 -9.02
C ARG A 40 -1.12 -6.66 -10.21
N TYR A 41 -2.30 -6.10 -9.95
CA TYR A 41 -3.15 -5.52 -11.00
C TYR A 41 -2.29 -4.58 -11.86
N ARG A 42 -2.56 -4.46 -13.16
CA ARG A 42 -1.83 -3.50 -14.03
C ARG A 42 -1.81 -2.10 -13.39
N SER A 43 -2.89 -1.73 -12.72
CA SER A 43 -3.02 -0.49 -11.94
C SER A 43 -2.05 -0.40 -10.75
N ALA A 44 -1.62 -1.50 -10.13
CA ALA A 44 -0.69 -1.49 -9.01
C ALA A 44 0.68 -0.94 -9.42
N LYS A 45 1.20 -1.33 -10.58
CA LYS A 45 2.44 -0.74 -11.13
C LYS A 45 2.27 0.74 -11.44
N THR A 46 1.12 1.13 -12.01
CA THR A 46 0.81 2.53 -12.31
C THR A 46 0.71 3.37 -11.03
N VAL A 47 0.11 2.81 -9.97
CA VAL A 47 -0.02 3.45 -8.66
C VAL A 47 1.33 3.56 -7.96
N GLU A 48 2.17 2.52 -8.01
CA GLU A 48 3.54 2.56 -7.49
C GLU A 48 4.39 3.61 -8.23
N ALA A 49 4.35 3.62 -9.56
CA ALA A 49 5.04 4.61 -10.37
C ALA A 49 4.53 6.05 -10.11
N PHE A 50 3.22 6.23 -9.90
CA PHE A 50 2.66 7.51 -9.49
C PHE A 50 3.18 7.95 -8.11
N ARG A 51 3.18 7.05 -7.12
CA ARG A 51 3.71 7.33 -5.78
C ARG A 51 5.20 7.65 -5.82
N GLN A 52 5.97 6.95 -6.65
CA GLN A 52 7.40 7.19 -6.80
C GLN A 52 7.69 8.55 -7.43
N ARG A 53 6.99 8.92 -8.51
CA ARG A 53 7.07 10.27 -9.10
C ARG A 53 6.73 11.36 -8.10
N ARG A 54 5.71 11.15 -7.25
CA ARG A 54 5.37 12.11 -6.19
C ARG A 54 6.48 12.23 -5.14
N ARG A 55 7.10 11.12 -4.72
CA ARG A 55 8.23 11.18 -3.79
C ARG A 55 9.45 11.90 -4.37
N GLU A 56 9.75 11.69 -5.65
CA GLU A 56 10.81 12.40 -6.37
C GLU A 56 10.55 13.90 -6.45
N GLN A 57 9.29 14.32 -6.53
CA GLN A 57 8.85 15.72 -6.43
C GLN A 57 8.89 16.28 -4.99
N GLY A 58 9.39 15.51 -4.01
CA GLY A 58 9.51 15.93 -2.61
C GLY A 58 8.26 15.70 -1.76
N PHE A 59 7.21 15.07 -2.29
CA PHE A 59 6.02 14.77 -1.49
C PHE A 59 6.32 13.70 -0.43
N LYS A 60 5.94 13.98 0.82
CA LYS A 60 6.05 13.04 1.94
C LYS A 60 4.70 12.41 2.26
N ALA A 61 4.69 11.12 2.54
CA ALA A 61 3.49 10.44 3.03
C ALA A 61 3.39 10.61 4.55
N ILE A 62 2.25 11.06 5.03
CA ILE A 62 1.96 11.24 6.46
C ILE A 62 0.85 10.27 6.83
N HIS A 63 1.07 9.52 7.90
CA HIS A 63 0.08 8.63 8.49
C HIS A 63 -0.18 9.08 9.92
N VAL A 64 -1.35 9.65 10.16
CA VAL A 64 -1.74 10.20 11.47
C VAL A 64 -3.15 9.71 11.79
N LEU A 65 -3.36 9.36 13.06
CA LEU A 65 -4.68 9.09 13.61
C LEU A 65 -5.30 10.41 14.05
N LEU A 66 -6.50 10.69 13.55
CA LEU A 66 -7.25 11.89 13.91
C LEU A 66 -8.39 11.53 14.86
N PRO A 67 -8.70 12.38 15.85
CA PRO A 67 -9.95 12.30 16.59
C PRO A 67 -11.14 12.33 15.63
N GLU A 68 -12.20 11.59 15.94
CA GLU A 68 -13.35 11.41 15.04
C GLU A 68 -13.98 12.75 14.62
N GLY A 69 -14.14 13.68 15.56
CA GLY A 69 -14.70 15.01 15.28
C GLY A 69 -13.86 15.81 14.28
N VAL A 70 -12.53 15.73 14.38
CA VAL A 70 -11.62 16.42 13.46
C VAL A 70 -11.67 15.79 12.07
N TYR A 71 -11.70 14.46 12.01
CA TYR A 71 -11.82 13.75 10.73
C TYR A 71 -13.13 14.11 10.01
N LYS A 72 -14.26 14.11 10.73
CA LYS A 72 -15.57 14.52 10.18
C LYS A 72 -15.54 15.95 9.66
N ALA A 73 -15.02 16.89 10.45
CA ALA A 73 -14.92 18.28 10.02
C ALA A 73 -14.09 18.46 8.74
N LEU A 74 -12.96 17.76 8.62
CA LEU A 74 -12.14 17.78 7.39
C LEU A 74 -12.88 17.15 6.20
N HIS A 75 -13.60 16.06 6.45
CA HIS A 75 -14.36 15.38 5.41
C HIS A 75 -15.52 16.24 4.89
N ASP A 76 -16.25 16.92 5.77
CA ASP A 76 -17.40 17.75 5.44
C ASP A 76 -17.01 19.03 4.71
N GLN A 77 -15.80 19.56 4.97
CA GLN A 77 -15.25 20.71 4.24
C GLN A 77 -14.68 20.38 2.85
N ARG A 78 -14.72 19.11 2.44
CA ARG A 78 -14.16 18.67 1.17
C ARG A 78 -15.02 19.12 -0.01
N GLN A 79 -14.39 19.79 -0.97
CA GLN A 79 -15.05 20.19 -2.22
C GLN A 79 -15.13 19.02 -3.22
N LYS A 80 -16.01 19.16 -4.23
CA LYS A 80 -16.20 18.12 -5.25
C LYS A 80 -14.91 17.91 -6.05
N GLY A 81 -14.36 16.69 -6.00
CA GLY A 81 -13.10 16.33 -6.66
C GLY A 81 -11.84 16.63 -5.85
N GLU A 82 -11.97 17.24 -4.67
CA GLU A 82 -10.85 17.54 -3.78
C GLU A 82 -10.41 16.28 -3.02
N THR A 83 -9.09 16.12 -2.85
CA THR A 83 -8.52 15.05 -2.01
C THR A 83 -8.42 15.54 -0.57
N LEU A 84 -8.38 14.61 0.41
CA LEU A 84 -8.20 14.99 1.82
C LEU A 84 -6.91 15.79 2.05
N ALA A 85 -5.84 15.46 1.32
CA ALA A 85 -4.59 16.22 1.34
C ALA A 85 -4.77 17.66 0.82
N GLY A 86 -5.57 17.84 -0.24
CA GLY A 86 -5.91 19.16 -0.77
C GLY A 86 -6.71 20.01 0.21
N VAL A 87 -7.65 19.40 0.94
CA VAL A 87 -8.38 20.10 2.03
C VAL A 87 -7.40 20.61 3.08
N ILE A 88 -6.48 19.75 3.53
CA ILE A 88 -5.49 20.11 4.54
C ILE A 88 -4.58 21.23 4.03
N GLU A 89 -4.07 21.13 2.80
CA GLU A 89 -3.24 22.15 2.16
C GLU A 89 -3.96 23.50 2.11
N ARG A 90 -5.20 23.53 1.61
CA ARG A 90 -6.03 24.75 1.54
C ARG A 90 -6.24 25.38 2.92
N LEU A 91 -6.54 24.56 3.93
CA LEU A 91 -6.74 25.05 5.29
C LEU A 91 -5.46 25.57 5.93
N LEU A 92 -4.33 24.93 5.67
CA LEU A 92 -3.02 25.38 6.14
C LEU A 92 -2.59 26.69 5.47
N SER A 93 -2.79 26.83 4.16
CA SER A 93 -2.54 28.10 3.44
C SER A 93 -3.39 29.24 4.00
N TYR A 94 -4.69 29.00 4.22
CA TYR A 94 -5.59 29.99 4.81
C TYR A 94 -5.17 30.41 6.23
N ALA A 95 -4.75 29.43 7.05
CA ALA A 95 -4.26 29.71 8.41
C ALA A 95 -2.96 30.51 8.40
N ALA A 96 -2.03 30.16 7.49
CA ALA A 96 -0.76 30.87 7.33
C ALA A 96 -1.00 32.35 6.95
N ASP A 97 -1.86 32.59 5.97
CA ASP A 97 -2.21 33.95 5.51
C ASP A 97 -2.86 34.78 6.62
N LYS A 98 -3.67 34.17 7.49
CA LYS A 98 -4.30 34.87 8.63
C LYS A 98 -3.37 35.10 9.82
N SER A 99 -2.34 34.28 9.98
CA SER A 99 -1.37 34.41 11.08
C SER A 99 -0.25 35.41 10.81
N GLY A 100 -0.10 35.86 9.56
CA GLY A 100 0.91 36.83 9.13
C GLY A 100 0.39 38.27 8.94
N GLY A 101 -0.82 38.58 9.41
CA GLY A 101 -1.44 39.91 9.33
C GLY A 101 -1.67 40.56 10.69
#